data_AF-A0A3C1PM72-F1
#
_entry.id   AF-A0A3C1PM72-F1
#
_cell.length_a   1.000
_cell.length_b   1.000
_cell.length_c   1.000
_cell.angle_alpha   90.00
_cell.angle_beta   90.00
_cell.angle_gamma   90.00
#
_symmetry.space_group_name_H-M   'P 1'
#
loop_
_entity.id
_entity.type
_entity.pdbx_description
1 polymer ?
#
loop_
_entity_poly.entity_id
_entity_poly.type
_entity_poly.pdbx_seq_one_letter_code
_entity_poly.pdbx_strand_id
1 'polypeptide(L)'
;MNISSQFKLFFVVIFLSFEINGNAQTLEKQNLLPYVNPLIGTAKMGHTYPGATVPFGAVQLSPDTDTLQYEVNGKYNADVYKYCAG
;
A
#
# COMPACT_ATOMS: atom_id res chain seq x y z
N MET A 1 -52.66 -34.95 -6.45
CA MET A 1 -51.23 -34.74 -6.81
C MET A 1 -50.41 -35.78 -6.06
N ASN A 2 -49.60 -36.60 -6.76
CA ASN A 2 -48.94 -37.76 -6.15
C ASN A 2 -47.78 -37.35 -5.22
N ILE A 3 -47.64 -38.03 -4.09
CA ILE A 3 -46.60 -37.75 -3.07
C ILE A 3 -45.19 -37.80 -3.67
N SER A 4 -44.94 -38.65 -4.67
CA SER A 4 -43.65 -38.74 -5.36
C SER A 4 -43.33 -37.49 -6.21
N SER A 5 -44.35 -36.78 -6.69
CA SER A 5 -44.19 -35.51 -7.41
C SER A 5 -43.74 -34.39 -6.47
N GLN A 6 -44.22 -34.41 -5.23
CA GLN A 6 -43.87 -33.42 -4.21
C GLN A 6 -42.42 -33.56 -3.74
N PHE A 7 -41.94 -34.81 -3.57
CA PHE A 7 -40.53 -35.06 -3.25
C PHE A 7 -39.58 -34.59 -4.35
N LYS A 8 -39.92 -34.83 -5.63
CA LYS A 8 -39.11 -34.35 -6.76
C LYS A 8 -39.00 -32.82 -6.79
N LEU A 9 -40.12 -32.13 -6.58
CA LEU A 9 -40.15 -30.67 -6.55
C LEU A 9 -39.31 -30.10 -5.39
N PHE A 10 -39.38 -30.74 -4.21
CA PHE A 10 -38.60 -30.35 -3.04
C PHE A 10 -37.08 -30.44 -3.28
N PHE A 11 -36.60 -31.54 -3.87
CA PHE A 11 -35.18 -31.71 -4.19
C PHE A 11 -34.69 -30.72 -5.26
N VAL A 12 -35.53 -30.40 -6.25
CA VAL A 12 -35.22 -29.39 -7.28
C VAL A 12 -35.09 -27.99 -6.68
N VAL A 13 -35.99 -27.61 -5.77
CA VAL A 13 -35.95 -26.31 -5.09
C VAL A 13 -34.71 -26.18 -4.20
N ILE A 14 -34.32 -27.25 -3.50
CA ILE A 14 -33.08 -27.26 -2.68
C ILE A 14 -31.84 -27.08 -3.58
N PHE A 15 -31.77 -27.78 -4.70
CA PHE A 15 -30.63 -27.68 -5.62
C PHE A 15 -30.50 -26.28 -6.21
N LEU A 16 -31.61 -25.68 -6.65
CA LEU A 16 -31.67 -24.29 -7.13
C LEU A 16 -31.28 -23.27 -6.06
N SER A 17 -31.59 -23.52 -4.79
CA SER A 17 -31.25 -22.61 -3.68
C SER A 17 -29.77 -22.63 -3.31
N PHE A 18 -29.06 -23.73 -3.60
CA PHE A 18 -27.65 -23.89 -3.26
C PHE A 18 -26.72 -23.05 -4.15
N GLU A 19 -27.06 -22.89 -5.44
CA GLU A 19 -26.25 -22.11 -6.39
C GLU A 19 -26.27 -20.60 -6.12
N ILE A 20 -27.32 -20.09 -5.46
CA ILE A 20 -27.49 -18.64 -5.19
C ILE A 20 -26.58 -18.16 -4.04
N ASN A 21 -26.14 -19.06 -3.16
CA ASN A 21 -25.35 -18.70 -1.97
C ASN A 21 -23.83 -18.69 -2.23
N GLY A 22 -23.36 -19.20 -3.38
CA GLY A 22 -21.93 -19.39 -3.67
C GLY A 22 -21.17 -18.15 -4.19
N ASN A 23 -21.85 -17.03 -4.47
CA ASN A 23 -21.24 -15.84 -5.07
C ASN A 23 -21.17 -14.62 -4.11
N ALA A 24 -21.32 -14.85 -2.82
CA ALA A 24 -21.15 -13.78 -1.84
C ALA A 24 -19.64 -13.56 -1.56
N GLN A 25 -19.09 -12.50 -2.17
CA GLN A 25 -17.88 -11.76 -1.78
C GLN A 25 -16.54 -12.16 -2.43
N THR A 26 -16.31 -11.73 -3.67
CA THR A 26 -14.96 -11.33 -4.12
C THR A 26 -14.74 -9.85 -3.80
N LEU A 27 -14.16 -9.56 -2.64
CA LEU A 27 -13.76 -8.19 -2.27
C LEU A 27 -12.46 -7.86 -3.02
N GLU A 28 -12.60 -7.18 -4.15
CA GLU A 28 -11.48 -6.66 -4.96
C GLU A 28 -10.68 -5.68 -4.10
N LYS A 29 -9.51 -6.11 -3.62
CA LYS A 29 -8.64 -5.29 -2.79
C LYS A 29 -8.05 -4.19 -3.68
N GLN A 30 -8.57 -2.98 -3.53
CA GLN A 30 -8.06 -1.80 -4.25
C GLN A 30 -6.56 -1.62 -4.00
N ASN A 31 -5.76 -1.69 -5.06
CA ASN A 31 -4.33 -1.46 -4.97
C ASN A 31 -4.05 0.05 -4.96
N LEU A 32 -3.79 0.61 -3.77
CA LEU A 32 -3.49 2.03 -3.61
C LEU A 32 -1.99 2.37 -3.77
N LEU A 33 -1.12 1.37 -3.83
CA LEU A 33 0.33 1.57 -3.95
C LEU A 33 0.75 2.43 -5.16
N PRO A 34 0.10 2.33 -6.35
CA PRO A 34 0.46 3.14 -7.51
C PRO A 34 0.28 4.65 -7.31
N TYR A 35 -0.46 5.10 -6.30
CA TYR A 35 -0.64 6.53 -6.02
C TYR A 35 0.52 7.15 -5.24
N VAL A 36 1.43 6.32 -4.68
CA VAL A 36 2.54 6.81 -3.87
C VAL A 36 3.78 6.99 -4.74
N ASN A 37 4.36 8.19 -4.73
CA ASN A 37 5.65 8.48 -5.34
C ASN A 37 6.67 8.88 -4.26
N PRO A 38 7.60 8.00 -3.86
CA PRO A 38 8.61 8.27 -2.84
C PRO A 38 9.60 9.39 -3.16
N LEU A 39 9.64 9.88 -4.41
CA LEU A 39 10.49 11.01 -4.81
C LEU A 39 9.88 12.38 -4.45
N ILE A 40 8.61 12.44 -4.07
CA ILE A 40 7.99 13.68 -3.63
C ILE A 40 8.58 14.07 -2.26
N GLY A 41 9.24 15.23 -2.22
CA GLY A 41 9.90 15.75 -1.01
C GLY A 41 11.40 15.43 -0.89
N THR A 42 11.99 14.70 -1.84
CA THR A 42 13.42 14.33 -1.78
C THR A 42 14.35 15.40 -2.38
N ALA A 43 13.85 16.61 -2.63
CA ALA A 43 14.63 17.67 -3.25
C ALA A 43 14.40 18.99 -2.52
N LYS A 44 15.46 19.80 -2.40
CA LYS A 44 15.44 21.04 -1.60
C LYS A 44 14.93 20.72 -0.18
N MET A 45 14.13 21.60 0.41
CA MET A 45 13.67 21.55 1.81
C MET A 45 12.52 20.56 2.09
N GLY A 46 12.46 19.42 1.40
CA GLY A 46 11.35 18.47 1.58
C GLY A 46 11.59 17.47 2.72
N HIS A 47 12.85 17.11 2.99
CA HIS A 47 13.26 16.24 4.11
C HIS A 47 12.57 14.87 4.12
N THR A 48 12.38 14.28 2.93
CA THR A 48 11.90 12.89 2.77
C THR A 48 12.96 12.04 2.07
N TYR A 49 12.89 10.72 2.24
CA TYR A 49 13.80 9.77 1.60
C TYR A 49 13.02 8.77 0.72
N PRO A 50 13.57 8.35 -0.43
CA PRO A 50 12.88 7.45 -1.36
C PRO A 50 13.07 5.96 -1.04
N GLY A 51 13.86 5.65 0.00
CA GLY A 51 14.21 4.30 0.41
C GLY A 51 13.03 3.44 0.89
N ALA A 52 13.27 2.12 0.93
CA ALA A 52 12.27 1.16 1.36
C ALA A 52 12.12 1.17 2.89
N THR A 53 10.87 1.23 3.34
CA THR A 53 10.49 1.08 4.75
C THR A 53 9.09 0.46 4.84
N VAL A 54 8.80 -0.16 5.98
CA VAL A 54 7.43 -0.60 6.34
C VAL A 54 6.79 0.45 7.25
N PRO A 55 5.44 0.51 7.36
CA PRO A 55 4.80 1.44 8.27
C PRO A 55 5.34 1.30 9.70
N PHE A 56 5.91 2.40 10.24
CA PHE A 56 6.53 2.46 11.57
C PHE A 56 7.68 1.45 11.79
N GLY A 57 8.35 1.05 10.71
CA GLY A 57 9.47 0.11 10.76
C GLY A 57 10.70 0.66 11.49
N ALA A 58 11.47 -0.24 12.08
CA ALA A 58 12.72 0.10 12.76
C ALA A 58 13.89 0.38 11.81
N VAL A 59 13.79 -0.06 10.55
CA VAL A 59 14.86 0.03 9.54
C VAL A 59 14.38 0.82 8.33
N GLN A 60 15.18 1.78 7.89
CA GLN A 60 14.92 2.66 6.75
C GLN A 60 16.10 2.55 5.79
N LEU A 61 15.99 1.68 4.79
CA LEU A 61 17.07 1.43 3.83
C LEU A 61 16.92 2.37 2.64
N SER A 62 17.77 3.38 2.55
CA SER A 62 17.72 4.43 1.53
C SER A 62 19.13 4.76 1.00
N PRO A 63 19.28 5.18 -0.27
CA PRO A 63 20.51 5.80 -0.73
C PRO A 63 20.77 7.12 0.02
N ASP A 64 22.04 7.37 0.33
CA ASP A 64 22.53 8.66 0.79
C ASP A 64 23.18 9.39 -0.40
N THR A 65 22.86 10.66 -0.57
CA THR A 65 23.30 11.47 -1.71
C THR A 65 24.00 12.76 -1.32
N ASP A 66 23.97 13.14 -0.04
CA ASP A 66 24.59 14.38 0.43
C ASP A 66 25.97 14.07 1.03
N THR A 67 26.99 14.75 0.52
CA THR A 67 28.37 14.58 1.01
C THR A 67 28.90 15.84 1.68
N LEU A 68 28.11 16.92 1.70
CA LEU A 68 28.52 18.18 2.28
C LEU A 68 28.33 18.13 3.80
N GLN A 69 29.41 18.41 4.53
CA GLN A 69 29.34 18.47 5.99
C GLN A 69 28.52 19.69 6.43
N TYR A 70 27.59 19.47 7.36
CA TYR A 70 26.79 20.50 8.04
C TYR A 70 27.66 21.65 8.58
N GLU A 71 28.84 21.29 9.09
CA GLU A 71 29.78 22.22 9.69
C GLU A 71 31.18 21.96 9.15
N VAL A 72 31.89 23.03 8.82
CA VAL A 72 33.30 23.00 8.46
C VAL A 72 34.03 23.98 9.37
N ASN A 73 34.96 23.48 10.18
CA ASN A 73 35.80 24.28 11.09
C ASN A 73 35.03 25.16 12.09
N GLY A 74 34.02 24.65 12.81
CA GLY A 74 33.32 25.44 13.84
C GLY A 74 32.22 26.34 13.29
N LYS A 75 31.97 26.33 11.96
CA LYS A 75 31.02 27.23 11.30
C LYS A 75 30.06 26.46 10.40
N TYR A 76 28.80 26.87 10.49
CA TYR A 76 27.73 26.36 9.64
C TYR A 76 28.05 26.57 8.16
N ASN A 77 27.91 25.51 7.37
CA ASN A 77 28.08 25.56 5.92
C ASN A 77 26.75 25.90 5.24
N ALA A 78 26.63 27.13 4.73
CA ALA A 78 25.41 27.61 4.10
C ALA A 78 25.04 26.86 2.79
N ASP A 79 26.01 26.23 2.12
CA ASP A 79 25.75 25.48 0.89
C ASP A 79 25.02 24.16 1.14
N VAL A 80 25.09 23.62 2.36
CA VAL A 80 24.32 22.45 2.81
C VAL A 80 22.81 22.71 2.63
N TYR A 81 22.35 23.93 2.88
CA TYR A 81 20.94 24.29 2.74
C TYR A 81 20.41 24.22 1.30
N LYS A 82 21.29 24.24 0.30
CA LYS A 82 20.89 24.12 -1.12
C LYS A 82 20.58 22.68 -1.52
N TYR A 83 21.19 21.72 -0.84
CA TYR A 83 21.18 20.30 -1.21
C TYR A 83 20.59 19.38 -0.14
N CYS A 84 20.35 19.89 1.08
CA CYS A 84 19.74 19.16 2.19
C CYS A 84 18.34 18.63 1.83
N ALA A 85 18.30 17.44 1.24
CA ALA A 85 17.09 16.70 0.91
C ALA A 85 16.56 15.88 2.09
N GLY A 86 17.29 15.80 3.21
CA GLY A 86 17.02 14.89 4.32
C GLY A 86 18.01 13.73 4.35
#